data_AF-A0A5C7A0E4-F1
#
_entry.id   AF-A0A5C7A0E4-F1
#
_cell.length_a   1.000
_cell.length_b   1.000
_cell.length_c   1.000
_cell.angle_alpha   90.00
_cell.angle_beta   90.00
_cell.angle_gamma   90.00
#
_symmetry.space_group_name_H-M   'P 1'
#
loop_
_entity.id
_entity.type
_entity.pdbx_description
1 polymer ?
#
loop_
_entity_poly.entity_id
_entity_poly.type
_entity_poly.pdbx_seq_one_letter_code
_entity_poly.pdbx_strand_id
1 'polypeptide(L)'
;MDKILMLEEINKEVKGLQYSDNKNSEKLLSKISVLVEKFFDSKPKYINELFSIRHFLNGFNCRGNETRKAASWKKGKEKLENLIMTLIYDMNISKNSTGEQVISVLDNQSKCSKVFIVHGHDDGAKNEVARFIEKLGLEAIILHEKTSSGDTIIEKIIRYSDVSFGIVLYTECDVGGVKALPQTLNPRARQNVVFEHGFLIGKIGRKNVVALVKGDVERPNDISGVVYESMDTSGAWRYSIAREMKSSGYDVDMNKIG
;
A
#
# COMPACT_ATOMS: atom_id res chain seq x y z
N MET A 1 -30.20 -8.33 -7.52
CA MET A 1 -30.24 -7.18 -8.44
C MET A 1 -28.84 -7.02 -9.01
N ASP A 2 -28.71 -6.95 -10.34
CA ASP A 2 -27.42 -6.88 -11.03
C ASP A 2 -26.69 -5.59 -10.65
N LYS A 3 -25.43 -5.71 -10.20
CA LYS A 3 -24.59 -4.57 -9.78
C LYS A 3 -24.45 -3.51 -10.88
N ILE A 4 -24.40 -3.95 -12.14
CA ILE A 4 -24.29 -3.04 -13.29
C ILE A 4 -25.60 -2.29 -13.49
N LEU A 5 -26.75 -2.96 -13.37
CA LEU A 5 -28.05 -2.30 -13.46
C LEU A 5 -28.20 -1.20 -12.39
N MET A 6 -27.67 -1.41 -11.17
CA MET A 6 -27.69 -0.36 -10.13
C MET A 6 -26.90 0.89 -10.55
N LEU A 7 -25.73 0.72 -11.16
CA LEU A 7 -24.92 1.85 -11.64
C LEU A 7 -25.56 2.52 -12.86
N GLU A 8 -26.21 1.77 -13.75
CA GLU A 8 -26.95 2.31 -14.89
C GLU A 8 -28.18 3.12 -14.46
N GLU A 9 -28.91 2.66 -13.44
CA GLU A 9 -30.01 3.39 -12.81
C GLU A 9 -29.53 4.72 -12.22
N ILE A 10 -28.42 4.69 -11.46
CA ILE A 10 -27.80 5.90 -10.93
C ILE A 10 -27.34 6.83 -12.06
N ASN A 11 -26.78 6.31 -13.15
CA ASN A 11 -26.37 7.13 -14.30
C ASN A 11 -27.57 7.87 -14.93
N LYS A 12 -28.74 7.22 -15.00
CA LYS A 12 -29.99 7.87 -15.44
C LYS A 12 -30.40 8.99 -14.49
N GLU A 13 -30.33 8.77 -13.17
CA GLU A 13 -30.59 9.82 -12.17
C GLU A 13 -29.60 11.00 -12.31
N VAL A 14 -28.31 10.72 -12.51
CA VAL A 14 -27.26 11.75 -12.69
C VAL A 14 -27.49 12.57 -13.96
N LYS A 15 -27.83 11.95 -15.09
CA LYS A 15 -28.16 12.67 -16.32
C LYS A 15 -29.33 13.64 -16.15
N GLY A 16 -30.29 13.29 -15.30
CA GLY A 16 -31.43 14.14 -14.94
C GLY A 16 -31.11 15.30 -14.00
N LEU A 17 -29.93 15.32 -13.35
CA LEU A 17 -29.56 16.38 -12.40
C LEU A 17 -29.60 17.76 -13.05
N GLN A 18 -30.19 18.71 -12.32
CA GLN A 18 -30.29 20.11 -12.69
C GLN A 18 -29.36 20.97 -11.82
N TYR A 19 -28.91 22.09 -12.37
CA TYR A 19 -28.09 23.06 -11.63
C TYR A 19 -28.80 23.48 -10.34
N SER A 20 -28.03 23.61 -9.26
CA SER A 20 -28.51 23.98 -7.90
C SER A 20 -29.38 22.95 -7.18
N ASP A 21 -29.58 21.74 -7.72
CA ASP A 21 -30.21 20.63 -6.99
C ASP A 21 -29.21 19.94 -6.06
N ASN A 22 -28.77 20.66 -5.02
CA ASN A 22 -27.74 20.21 -4.10
C ASN A 22 -28.18 18.98 -3.30
N LYS A 23 -29.48 18.88 -2.99
CA LYS A 23 -30.04 17.77 -2.22
C LYS A 23 -29.96 16.45 -3.00
N ASN A 24 -30.37 16.45 -4.27
CA ASN A 24 -30.28 15.23 -5.08
C ASN A 24 -28.82 14.93 -5.47
N SER A 25 -27.99 15.96 -5.68
CA SER A 25 -26.56 15.79 -5.95
C SER A 25 -25.85 15.07 -4.80
N GLU A 26 -26.02 15.52 -3.55
CA GLU A 26 -25.41 14.86 -2.38
C GLU A 26 -25.99 13.46 -2.11
N LYS A 27 -27.30 13.26 -2.37
CA LYS A 27 -27.92 11.93 -2.29
C LYS A 27 -27.28 10.96 -3.27
N LEU A 28 -27.05 11.37 -4.51
CA LEU A 28 -26.42 10.53 -5.54
C LEU A 28 -24.95 10.25 -5.23
N LEU A 29 -24.18 11.25 -4.80
CA LEU A 29 -22.81 11.06 -4.33
C LEU A 29 -22.73 10.03 -3.19
N SER A 30 -23.66 10.12 -2.24
CA SER A 30 -23.72 9.18 -1.10
C SER A 30 -24.06 7.75 -1.56
N LYS A 31 -25.05 7.59 -2.46
CA LYS A 31 -25.35 6.28 -3.08
C LYS A 31 -24.10 5.70 -3.76
N ILE A 32 -23.41 6.49 -4.58
CA ILE A 32 -22.23 6.04 -5.32
C ILE A 32 -21.09 5.67 -4.37
N SER A 33 -20.86 6.45 -3.30
CA SER A 33 -19.86 6.13 -2.27
C SER A 33 -20.10 4.74 -1.67
N VAL A 34 -21.36 4.45 -1.29
CA VAL A 34 -21.73 3.13 -0.74
C VAL A 34 -21.51 2.02 -1.75
N LEU A 35 -21.78 2.24 -3.04
CA LEU A 35 -21.51 1.24 -4.08
C LEU A 35 -20.01 1.03 -4.31
N VAL A 36 -19.22 2.10 -4.28
CA VAL A 36 -17.75 2.03 -4.40
C VAL A 36 -17.16 1.22 -3.26
N GLU A 37 -17.57 1.51 -2.02
CA GLU A 37 -17.13 0.77 -0.83
C GLU A 37 -17.52 -0.72 -0.91
N LYS A 38 -18.76 -1.01 -1.30
CA LYS A 38 -19.26 -2.40 -1.34
C LYS A 38 -18.70 -3.24 -2.48
N PHE A 39 -18.39 -2.63 -3.63
CA PHE A 39 -18.10 -3.38 -4.84
C PHE A 39 -16.65 -3.26 -5.33
N PHE A 40 -15.88 -2.31 -4.78
CA PHE A 40 -14.52 -2.05 -5.22
C PHE A 40 -13.53 -1.93 -4.06
N ASP A 41 -13.82 -2.53 -2.91
CA ASP A 41 -12.95 -2.56 -1.71
C ASP A 41 -12.35 -1.21 -1.35
N SER A 42 -13.13 -0.14 -1.53
CA SER A 42 -12.70 1.23 -1.25
C SER A 42 -11.44 1.67 -2.01
N LYS A 43 -11.22 1.18 -3.25
CA LYS A 43 -10.11 1.62 -4.12
C LYS A 43 -9.92 3.14 -4.04
N PRO A 44 -8.79 3.64 -3.48
CA PRO A 44 -8.63 5.07 -3.17
C PRO A 44 -8.85 6.00 -4.36
N LYS A 45 -8.56 5.52 -5.57
CA LYS A 45 -8.81 6.22 -6.84
C LYS A 45 -10.27 6.73 -6.96
N TYR A 46 -11.26 5.89 -6.68
CA TYR A 46 -12.67 6.24 -6.88
C TYR A 46 -13.20 7.18 -5.80
N ILE A 47 -12.78 6.94 -4.56
CA ILE A 47 -13.12 7.79 -3.42
C ILE A 47 -12.53 9.20 -3.59
N ASN A 48 -11.27 9.31 -4.01
CA ASN A 48 -10.63 10.60 -4.26
C ASN A 48 -11.30 11.38 -5.40
N GLU A 49 -11.71 10.68 -6.48
CA GLU A 49 -12.45 11.32 -7.57
C GLU A 49 -13.83 11.81 -7.10
N LEU A 50 -14.55 11.05 -6.27
CA LEU A 50 -15.82 11.48 -5.66
C LEU A 50 -15.67 12.74 -4.81
N PHE A 51 -14.61 12.83 -3.99
CA PHE A 51 -14.31 14.03 -3.22
C PHE A 51 -14.05 15.24 -4.13
N SER A 52 -13.29 15.05 -5.21
CA SER A 52 -13.05 16.09 -6.21
C SER A 52 -14.36 16.54 -6.87
N ILE A 53 -15.20 15.61 -7.29
CA ILE A 53 -16.51 15.89 -7.90
C ILE A 53 -17.41 16.68 -6.96
N ARG A 54 -17.49 16.29 -5.68
CA ARG A 54 -18.25 17.03 -4.67
C ARG A 54 -17.81 18.49 -4.61
N HIS A 55 -16.49 18.74 -4.67
CA HIS A 55 -15.96 20.10 -4.67
C HIS A 55 -16.43 20.93 -5.87
N PHE A 56 -16.45 20.31 -7.06
CA PHE A 56 -16.95 20.95 -8.29
C PHE A 56 -18.45 21.24 -8.24
N LEU A 57 -19.26 20.29 -7.78
CA LEU A 57 -20.71 20.43 -7.67
C LEU A 57 -21.12 21.51 -6.67
N ASN A 58 -20.40 21.62 -5.55
CA ASN A 58 -20.67 22.62 -4.52
C ASN A 58 -20.09 24.01 -4.84
N GLY A 59 -19.30 24.15 -5.93
CA GLY A 59 -18.80 25.44 -6.40
C GLY A 59 -17.88 26.16 -5.42
N PHE A 60 -17.18 25.43 -4.55
CA PHE A 60 -16.36 25.98 -3.45
C PHE A 60 -15.28 26.98 -3.92
N ASN A 61 -14.82 26.90 -5.17
CA ASN A 61 -13.78 27.78 -5.72
C ASN A 61 -14.32 29.04 -6.45
N CYS A 62 -15.64 29.29 -6.43
CA CYS A 62 -16.25 30.25 -7.37
C CYS A 62 -16.49 31.67 -6.81
N ARG A 63 -16.13 31.98 -5.56
CA ARG A 63 -16.22 33.32 -4.91
C ARG A 63 -17.51 34.10 -5.25
N GLY A 64 -18.67 33.44 -5.24
CA GLY A 64 -19.97 34.09 -5.46
C GLY A 64 -20.34 34.42 -6.91
N ASN A 65 -19.50 34.13 -7.91
CA ASN A 65 -19.83 34.35 -9.32
C ASN A 65 -20.71 33.22 -9.86
N GLU A 66 -21.99 33.50 -10.16
CA GLU A 66 -22.97 32.50 -10.60
C GLU A 66 -22.59 31.83 -11.93
N THR A 67 -22.03 32.56 -12.89
CA THR A 67 -21.55 31.97 -14.15
C THR A 67 -20.43 30.95 -13.90
N ARG A 68 -19.50 31.25 -12.99
CA ARG A 68 -18.42 30.32 -12.60
C ARG A 68 -18.94 29.13 -11.81
N LYS A 69 -19.95 29.32 -10.94
CA LYS A 69 -20.61 28.23 -10.22
C LYS A 69 -21.31 27.28 -11.18
N ALA A 70 -22.09 27.81 -12.13
CA ALA A 70 -22.75 27.01 -13.17
C ALA A 70 -21.74 26.22 -14.02
N ALA A 71 -20.62 26.84 -14.42
CA ALA A 71 -19.55 26.15 -15.14
C ALA A 71 -18.86 25.07 -14.30
N SER A 72 -18.56 25.34 -13.03
CA SER A 72 -17.98 24.38 -12.09
C SER A 72 -18.92 23.19 -11.86
N TRP A 73 -20.20 23.46 -11.64
CA TRP A 73 -21.22 22.44 -11.45
C TRP A 73 -21.36 21.55 -12.69
N LYS A 74 -21.40 22.14 -13.89
CA LYS A 74 -21.44 21.39 -15.16
C LYS A 74 -20.25 20.45 -15.27
N LYS A 75 -19.05 20.94 -14.96
CA LYS A 75 -17.82 20.13 -14.94
C LYS A 75 -17.88 19.01 -13.89
N GLY A 76 -18.45 19.28 -12.72
CA GLY A 76 -18.70 18.27 -11.68
C GLY A 76 -19.64 17.16 -12.16
N LYS A 77 -20.74 17.52 -12.83
CA LYS A 77 -21.69 16.56 -13.42
C LYS A 77 -21.02 15.70 -14.49
N GLU A 78 -20.29 16.30 -15.42
CA GLU A 78 -19.54 15.56 -16.47
C GLU A 78 -18.53 14.58 -15.85
N LYS A 79 -17.81 15.00 -14.81
CA LYS A 79 -16.89 14.11 -14.08
C LYS A 79 -17.63 12.96 -13.39
N LEU A 80 -18.79 13.21 -12.82
CA LEU A 80 -19.61 12.19 -12.18
C LEU A 80 -20.10 11.13 -13.18
N GLU A 81 -20.57 11.57 -14.35
CA GLU A 81 -20.97 10.68 -15.44
C GLU A 81 -19.78 9.81 -15.90
N ASN A 82 -18.61 10.42 -16.11
CA ASN A 82 -17.40 9.69 -16.50
C ASN A 82 -16.94 8.67 -15.44
N LEU A 83 -17.05 9.02 -14.16
CA LEU A 83 -16.75 8.11 -13.06
C LEU A 83 -17.69 6.90 -13.10
N ILE A 84 -19.00 7.10 -13.26
CA ILE A 84 -19.97 5.99 -13.33
C ILE A 84 -19.68 5.08 -14.53
N MET A 85 -19.36 5.67 -15.70
CA MET A 85 -18.97 4.89 -16.88
C MET A 85 -17.71 4.07 -16.62
N THR A 86 -16.73 4.62 -15.91
CA THR A 86 -15.51 3.91 -15.51
C THR A 86 -15.82 2.76 -14.56
N LEU A 87 -16.71 2.96 -13.57
CA LEU A 87 -17.13 1.91 -12.64
C LEU A 87 -17.86 0.76 -13.37
N ILE A 88 -18.74 1.09 -14.31
CA ILE A 88 -19.43 0.09 -15.15
C ILE A 88 -18.41 -0.66 -16.02
N TYR A 89 -17.44 0.04 -16.60
CA TYR A 89 -16.39 -0.58 -17.40
C TYR A 89 -15.54 -1.55 -16.59
N ASP A 90 -15.05 -1.14 -15.43
CA ASP A 90 -14.32 -2.01 -14.50
C ASP A 90 -15.14 -3.24 -14.12
N MET A 91 -16.43 -3.07 -13.80
CA MET A 91 -17.31 -4.22 -13.50
C MET A 91 -17.51 -5.16 -14.69
N ASN A 92 -17.60 -4.63 -15.91
CA ASN A 92 -17.74 -5.45 -17.11
C ASN A 92 -16.44 -6.20 -17.43
N ILE A 93 -15.27 -5.59 -17.19
CA ILE A 93 -14.00 -6.30 -17.23
C ILE A 93 -14.04 -7.47 -16.24
N SER A 94 -14.43 -7.23 -14.99
CA SER A 94 -14.51 -8.27 -13.96
C SER A 94 -15.56 -9.35 -14.27
N LYS A 95 -16.70 -9.01 -14.89
CA LYS A 95 -17.72 -9.99 -15.31
C LYS A 95 -17.27 -10.86 -16.49
N ASN A 96 -16.56 -10.29 -17.47
CA ASN A 96 -16.06 -11.01 -18.64
C ASN A 96 -14.77 -11.78 -18.35
N SER A 97 -14.23 -11.65 -17.14
CA SER A 97 -13.10 -12.42 -16.67
C SER A 97 -13.54 -13.44 -15.62
N THR A 98 -14.06 -14.57 -16.11
CA THR A 98 -13.80 -15.88 -15.47
C THR A 98 -12.28 -16.15 -15.28
N GLY A 99 -11.41 -15.31 -15.88
CA GLY A 99 -9.97 -15.22 -15.66
C GLY A 99 -9.50 -14.37 -14.46
N GLU A 100 -10.35 -13.65 -13.72
CA GLU A 100 -9.88 -12.82 -12.59
C GLU A 100 -9.37 -13.66 -11.40
N GLN A 101 -9.91 -14.87 -11.19
CA GLN A 101 -9.32 -15.82 -10.23
C GLN A 101 -7.94 -16.31 -10.69
N VAL A 102 -7.73 -16.49 -11.99
CA VAL A 102 -6.44 -16.98 -12.51
C VAL A 102 -5.41 -15.85 -12.51
N ILE A 103 -5.78 -14.62 -12.88
CA ILE A 103 -4.87 -13.46 -12.92
C ILE A 103 -4.54 -12.95 -11.51
N SER A 104 -5.50 -12.90 -10.58
CA SER A 104 -5.21 -12.51 -9.19
C SER A 104 -4.40 -13.57 -8.43
N VAL A 105 -4.59 -14.86 -8.74
CA VAL A 105 -3.74 -15.93 -8.23
C VAL A 105 -2.34 -15.85 -8.85
N LEU A 106 -2.20 -15.64 -10.16
CA LEU A 106 -0.90 -15.48 -10.82
C LEU A 106 -0.16 -14.22 -10.37
N ASP A 107 -0.85 -13.09 -10.17
CA ASP A 107 -0.27 -11.84 -9.68
C ASP A 107 0.15 -11.96 -8.20
N ASN A 108 -0.68 -12.58 -7.35
CA ASN A 108 -0.29 -12.88 -5.97
C ASN A 108 0.83 -13.92 -5.91
N GLN A 109 0.82 -14.94 -6.77
CA GLN A 109 1.86 -15.97 -6.82
C GLN A 109 3.19 -15.39 -7.33
N SER A 110 3.15 -14.46 -8.27
CA SER A 110 4.30 -13.65 -8.72
C SER A 110 4.85 -12.73 -7.62
N LYS A 111 3.98 -12.14 -6.78
CA LYS A 111 4.41 -11.28 -5.65
C LYS A 111 4.94 -12.08 -4.46
N CYS A 112 4.40 -13.29 -4.25
CA CYS A 112 4.85 -14.24 -3.23
C CYS A 112 6.12 -15.03 -3.64
N SER A 113 6.78 -14.66 -4.74
CA SER A 113 8.10 -15.22 -5.10
C SER A 113 9.27 -14.32 -4.70
N LYS A 114 9.01 -13.10 -4.22
CA LYS A 114 10.03 -12.09 -3.92
C LYS A 114 9.87 -11.55 -2.51
N VAL A 115 10.97 -11.27 -1.82
CA VAL A 115 10.96 -10.69 -0.47
C VAL A 115 11.84 -9.45 -0.46
N PHE A 116 11.30 -8.33 0.00
CA PHE A 116 12.04 -7.08 0.07
C PHE A 116 12.84 -7.01 1.36
N ILE A 117 14.14 -6.75 1.27
CA ILE A 117 15.05 -6.65 2.41
C ILE A 117 15.55 -5.21 2.52
N VAL A 118 15.20 -4.58 3.64
CA VAL A 118 15.72 -3.27 4.05
C VAL A 118 16.90 -3.51 4.99
N HIS A 119 18.02 -2.83 4.74
CA HIS A 119 19.21 -2.97 5.58
C HIS A 119 19.99 -1.66 5.72
N GLY A 120 20.77 -1.56 6.80
CA GLY A 120 21.78 -0.52 7.01
C GLY A 120 23.14 -0.92 6.44
N HIS A 121 24.21 -0.66 7.17
CA HIS A 121 25.58 -1.01 6.74
C HIS A 121 26.05 -2.41 7.16
N ASP A 122 25.24 -3.18 7.88
CA ASP A 122 25.61 -4.54 8.29
C ASP A 122 25.41 -5.52 7.13
N ASP A 123 26.43 -5.62 6.26
CA ASP A 123 26.43 -6.57 5.13
C ASP A 123 26.37 -8.03 5.59
N GLY A 124 26.86 -8.34 6.79
CA GLY A 124 26.81 -9.70 7.34
C GLY A 124 25.36 -10.14 7.58
N ALA A 125 24.59 -9.33 8.30
CA ALA A 125 23.17 -9.58 8.55
C ALA A 125 22.36 -9.61 7.26
N LYS A 126 22.62 -8.66 6.35
CA LYS A 126 22.01 -8.60 5.01
C LYS A 126 22.24 -9.90 4.23
N ASN A 127 23.49 -10.34 4.12
CA ASN A 127 23.86 -11.53 3.36
C ASN A 127 23.29 -12.82 3.98
N GLU A 128 23.24 -12.91 5.32
CA GLU A 128 22.68 -14.06 6.02
C GLU A 128 21.18 -14.22 5.73
N VAL A 129 20.44 -13.11 5.76
CA VAL A 129 19.00 -13.09 5.47
C VAL A 129 18.75 -13.33 3.99
N ALA A 130 19.51 -12.72 3.09
CA ALA A 130 19.38 -12.94 1.65
C ALA A 130 19.56 -14.43 1.29
N ARG A 131 20.63 -15.07 1.81
CA ARG A 131 20.89 -16.51 1.60
C ARG A 131 19.78 -17.38 2.16
N PHE A 132 19.22 -17.02 3.32
CA PHE A 132 18.09 -17.73 3.89
C PHE A 132 16.87 -17.69 2.96
N ILE A 133 16.52 -16.51 2.43
CA ILE A 133 15.41 -16.35 1.49
C ILE A 133 15.66 -17.11 0.18
N GLU A 134 16.87 -17.05 -0.37
CA GLU A 134 17.26 -17.80 -1.57
C GLU A 134 17.19 -19.32 -1.35
N LYS A 135 17.57 -19.82 -0.17
CA LYS A 135 17.46 -21.24 0.20
C LYS A 135 16.01 -21.72 0.19
N LEU A 136 15.05 -20.84 0.49
CA LEU A 136 13.62 -21.14 0.39
C LEU A 136 13.12 -21.16 -1.07
N GLY A 137 13.95 -20.76 -2.04
CA GLY A 137 13.60 -20.67 -3.45
C GLY A 137 12.94 -19.35 -3.85
N LEU A 138 13.14 -18.30 -3.05
CA LEU A 138 12.55 -16.97 -3.25
C LEU A 138 13.63 -15.96 -3.65
N GLU A 139 13.23 -14.89 -4.35
CA GLU A 139 14.13 -13.79 -4.74
C GLU A 139 14.26 -12.77 -3.60
N ALA A 140 15.48 -12.52 -3.13
CA ALA A 140 15.78 -11.42 -2.22
C ALA A 140 15.95 -10.09 -3.00
N ILE A 141 15.07 -9.12 -2.76
CA ILE A 141 15.19 -7.77 -3.33
C ILE A 141 15.88 -6.86 -2.31
N ILE A 142 17.12 -6.47 -2.63
CA ILE A 142 17.91 -5.53 -1.83
C ILE A 142 18.05 -4.21 -2.61
N LEU A 143 17.48 -3.14 -2.08
CA LEU A 143 17.36 -1.86 -2.80
C LEU A 143 18.71 -1.24 -3.20
N HIS A 144 19.71 -1.31 -2.32
CA HIS A 144 21.04 -0.72 -2.53
C HIS A 144 21.82 -1.43 -3.64
N GLU A 145 21.45 -2.67 -3.98
CA GLU A 145 22.11 -3.47 -5.02
C GLU A 145 21.47 -3.28 -6.41
N LYS A 146 20.26 -2.71 -6.48
CA LYS A 146 19.59 -2.44 -7.76
C LYS A 146 20.17 -1.20 -8.44
N THR A 147 20.22 -1.21 -9.77
CA THR A 147 20.71 -0.08 -10.58
C THR A 147 19.85 1.17 -10.34
N SER A 148 20.49 2.32 -10.14
CA SER A 148 19.76 3.57 -9.90
C SER A 148 19.13 4.15 -11.15
N SER A 149 19.70 3.97 -12.35
CA SER A 149 19.12 4.40 -13.64
C SER A 149 18.62 5.86 -13.68
N GLY A 150 19.19 6.76 -12.87
CA GLY A 150 18.74 8.15 -12.72
C GLY A 150 17.61 8.38 -11.70
N ASP A 151 17.05 7.31 -11.14
CA ASP A 151 16.01 7.36 -10.12
C ASP A 151 16.57 7.77 -8.75
N THR A 152 15.76 8.50 -8.00
CA THR A 152 15.93 8.74 -6.56
C THR A 152 15.70 7.46 -5.76
N ILE A 153 16.16 7.44 -4.50
CA ILE A 153 15.94 6.29 -3.60
C ILE A 153 14.45 5.97 -3.43
N ILE A 154 13.59 6.99 -3.40
CA ILE A 154 12.13 6.84 -3.26
C ILE A 154 11.54 6.16 -4.49
N GLU A 155 11.95 6.56 -5.68
CA GLU A 155 11.49 5.95 -6.94
C GLU A 155 11.94 4.50 -7.06
N LYS A 156 13.17 4.19 -6.63
CA LYS A 156 13.64 2.79 -6.56
C LYS A 156 12.78 1.97 -5.59
N ILE A 157 12.48 2.51 -4.41
CA ILE A 157 11.61 1.83 -3.44
C ILE A 157 10.26 1.51 -4.08
N ILE A 158 9.61 2.51 -4.69
CA ILE A 158 8.31 2.34 -5.34
C ILE A 158 8.37 1.28 -6.45
N ARG A 159 9.45 1.26 -7.25
CA ARG A 159 9.63 0.31 -8.36
C ARG A 159 9.83 -1.13 -7.88
N TYR A 160 10.60 -1.32 -6.81
CA TYR A 160 11.03 -2.64 -6.37
C TYR A 160 10.21 -3.20 -5.18
N SER A 161 9.32 -2.41 -4.58
CA SER A 161 8.46 -2.83 -3.46
C SER A 161 7.16 -3.53 -3.93
N ASP A 162 7.09 -4.04 -5.15
CA ASP A 162 5.97 -4.87 -5.61
C ASP A 162 6.15 -6.32 -5.12
N VAL A 163 6.02 -6.48 -3.81
CA VAL A 163 6.21 -7.74 -3.06
C VAL A 163 5.05 -7.96 -2.11
N SER A 164 4.90 -9.19 -1.61
CA SER A 164 3.91 -9.53 -0.58
C SER A 164 4.48 -9.56 0.84
N PHE A 165 5.81 -9.47 1.01
CA PHE A 165 6.49 -9.54 2.31
C PHE A 165 7.79 -8.74 2.35
N GLY A 166 8.06 -8.13 3.50
CA GLY A 166 9.27 -7.34 3.75
C GLY A 166 9.97 -7.72 5.06
N ILE A 167 11.30 -7.73 5.03
CA ILE A 167 12.15 -7.94 6.21
C ILE A 167 13.01 -6.68 6.40
N VAL A 168 12.96 -6.10 7.60
CA VAL A 168 13.70 -4.88 7.94
C VAL A 168 14.78 -5.20 8.96
N LEU A 169 16.04 -5.01 8.59
CA LEU A 169 17.18 -5.28 9.47
C LEU A 169 17.49 -4.08 10.35
N TYR A 170 17.17 -4.22 11.63
CA TYR A 170 17.52 -3.27 12.68
C TYR A 170 18.87 -3.67 13.28
N THR A 171 19.91 -2.97 12.85
CA THR A 171 21.30 -3.17 13.28
C THR A 171 21.86 -1.87 13.87
N GLU A 172 22.89 -1.97 14.71
CA GLU A 172 23.56 -0.87 15.42
C GLU A 172 24.40 0.02 14.46
N CYS A 173 23.80 0.57 13.41
CA CYS A 173 24.54 1.33 12.38
C CYS A 173 24.82 2.77 12.77
N ASP A 174 23.89 3.41 13.47
CA ASP A 174 23.99 4.80 13.90
C ASP A 174 23.82 4.86 15.43
N VAL A 175 24.16 6.00 16.05
CA VAL A 175 23.82 6.30 17.44
C VAL A 175 22.96 7.56 17.51
N GLY A 176 21.99 7.59 18.44
CA GLY A 176 21.11 8.74 18.60
C GLY A 176 20.59 8.86 20.03
N GLY A 177 20.04 10.02 20.35
CA GLY A 177 19.52 10.27 21.69
C GLY A 177 18.66 11.53 21.75
N VAL A 178 17.94 11.68 22.85
CA VAL A 178 17.11 12.85 23.10
C VAL A 178 18.03 14.05 23.34
N LYS A 179 17.76 15.18 22.67
CA LYS A 179 18.58 16.41 22.80
C LYS A 179 18.75 16.87 24.26
N ALA A 180 17.75 16.66 25.11
CA ALA A 180 17.79 17.00 26.53
C ALA A 180 18.75 16.14 27.35
N LEU A 181 19.16 14.97 26.84
CA LEU A 181 20.07 14.02 27.48
C LEU A 181 21.23 13.70 26.52
N PRO A 182 22.14 14.67 26.24
CA PRO A 182 23.19 14.50 25.23
C PRO A 182 24.22 13.41 25.59
N GLN A 183 24.26 12.97 26.85
CA GLN A 183 25.14 11.90 27.33
C GLN A 183 24.54 10.50 27.15
N THR A 184 23.26 10.39 26.77
CA THR A 184 22.60 9.11 26.54
C THR A 184 22.40 8.91 25.05
N LEU A 185 23.45 8.43 24.38
CA LEU A 185 23.35 7.97 23.00
C LEU A 185 23.12 6.45 23.00
N ASN A 186 22.08 6.01 22.31
CA ASN A 186 21.75 4.61 22.13
C ASN A 186 22.10 4.18 20.71
N PRO A 187 22.57 2.94 20.51
CA PRO A 187 22.62 2.33 19.19
C PRO A 187 21.23 2.32 18.56
N ARG A 188 21.14 2.64 17.27
CA ARG A 188 19.88 2.71 16.53
C ARG A 188 20.07 2.26 15.08
N ALA A 189 18.96 1.85 14.47
CA ALA A 189 18.93 1.63 13.03
C ALA A 189 19.14 2.95 12.28
N ARG A 190 19.73 2.84 11.09
CA ARG A 190 19.97 3.97 10.19
C ARG A 190 18.66 4.66 9.83
N GLN A 191 18.66 5.98 9.68
CA GLN A 191 17.39 6.72 9.45
C GLN A 191 16.62 6.24 8.21
N ASN A 192 17.34 5.91 7.13
CA ASN A 192 16.73 5.38 5.90
C ASN A 192 16.03 4.04 6.14
N VAL A 193 16.58 3.18 6.99
CA VAL A 193 15.96 1.90 7.37
C VAL A 193 14.62 2.13 8.07
N VAL A 194 14.57 3.12 8.98
CA VAL A 194 13.33 3.49 9.68
C VAL A 194 12.29 4.07 8.72
N PHE A 195 12.71 4.90 7.75
CA PHE A 195 11.83 5.43 6.72
C PHE A 195 11.25 4.33 5.82
N GLU A 196 12.12 3.44 5.31
CA GLU A 196 11.73 2.32 4.45
C GLU A 196 10.80 1.35 5.18
N HIS A 197 11.02 1.12 6.48
CA HIS A 197 10.11 0.36 7.32
C HIS A 197 8.70 0.97 7.32
N GLY A 198 8.58 2.28 7.60
CA GLY A 198 7.31 2.98 7.57
C GLY A 198 6.62 2.91 6.20
N PHE A 199 7.41 3.05 5.13
CA PHE A 199 6.91 2.91 3.76
C PHE A 199 6.33 1.50 3.50
N LEU A 200 7.06 0.44 3.86
CA LEU A 200 6.60 -0.94 3.68
C LEU A 200 5.31 -1.22 4.46
N ILE A 201 5.21 -0.76 5.71
CA ILE A 201 3.97 -0.88 6.49
C ILE A 201 2.81 -0.24 5.75
N GLY A 202 3.00 0.96 5.19
CA GLY A 202 1.96 1.65 4.43
C GLY A 202 1.61 0.98 3.10
N LYS A 203 2.59 0.34 2.45
CA LYS A 203 2.44 -0.26 1.11
C LYS A 203 1.86 -1.67 1.14
N ILE A 204 2.40 -2.54 1.99
CA ILE A 204 2.05 -3.98 2.04
C ILE A 204 1.33 -4.38 3.34
N GLY A 205 1.21 -3.46 4.30
CA GLY A 205 0.53 -3.68 5.58
C GLY A 205 1.45 -4.27 6.65
N ARG A 206 1.27 -3.85 7.90
CA ARG A 206 2.09 -4.28 9.05
C ARG A 206 2.21 -5.79 9.26
N LYS A 207 1.17 -6.56 8.90
CA LYS A 207 1.15 -8.03 9.03
C LYS A 207 2.07 -8.75 8.03
N ASN A 208 2.58 -8.02 7.05
CA ASN A 208 3.45 -8.53 5.98
C ASN A 208 4.88 -7.97 6.11
N VAL A 209 5.22 -7.39 7.26
CA VAL A 209 6.52 -6.80 7.54
C VAL A 209 7.04 -7.32 8.87
N VAL A 210 8.28 -7.80 8.88
CA VAL A 210 8.98 -8.22 10.10
C VAL A 210 10.22 -7.35 10.29
N ALA A 211 10.41 -6.84 11.50
CA ALA A 211 11.64 -6.17 11.91
C ALA A 211 12.55 -7.20 12.59
N LEU A 212 13.69 -7.50 11.97
CA LEU A 212 14.71 -8.42 12.52
C LEU A 212 15.81 -7.60 13.20
N VAL A 213 15.94 -7.76 14.51
CA VAL A 213 16.78 -6.92 15.37
C VAL A 213 18.05 -7.66 15.78
N LYS A 214 19.20 -7.12 15.39
CA LYS A 214 20.52 -7.62 15.79
C LYS A 214 21.18 -6.61 16.74
N GLY A 215 21.43 -7.06 17.97
CA GLY A 215 21.99 -6.22 19.04
C GLY A 215 20.92 -5.46 19.82
N ASP A 216 21.36 -4.45 20.58
CA ASP A 216 20.51 -3.63 21.44
C ASP A 216 20.23 -2.27 20.77
N VAL A 217 19.30 -2.32 19.82
CA VAL A 217 18.95 -1.20 18.95
C VAL A 217 17.69 -0.51 19.47
N GLU A 218 17.73 0.81 19.61
CA GLU A 218 16.56 1.65 19.90
C GLU A 218 15.49 1.47 18.81
N ARG A 219 14.24 1.27 19.25
CA ARG A 219 13.09 1.01 18.38
C ARG A 219 12.10 2.18 18.44
N PRO A 220 11.45 2.56 17.33
CA PRO A 220 10.41 3.58 17.38
C PRO A 220 9.21 3.11 18.23
N ASN A 221 8.80 3.92 19.21
CA ASN A 221 7.72 3.57 20.14
C ASN A 221 6.34 3.48 19.47
N ASP A 222 6.11 4.22 18.38
CA ASP A 222 4.78 4.36 17.76
C ASP A 222 4.44 3.29 16.71
N ILE A 223 5.32 2.30 16.48
CA ILE A 223 5.08 1.20 15.53
C ILE A 223 4.40 -0.01 16.22
N SER A 224 3.31 0.27 16.92
CA SER A 224 2.53 -0.76 17.61
C SER A 224 1.89 -1.75 16.61
N GLY A 225 2.21 -3.04 16.78
CA GLY A 225 1.65 -4.14 15.99
C GLY A 225 2.48 -4.62 14.80
N VAL A 226 3.75 -4.24 14.69
CA VAL A 226 4.74 -4.95 13.85
C VAL A 226 5.49 -5.96 14.71
N VAL A 227 5.78 -7.13 14.12
CA VAL A 227 6.55 -8.19 14.79
C VAL A 227 8.03 -7.79 14.79
N TYR A 228 8.61 -7.72 15.99
CA TYR A 228 10.05 -7.60 16.20
C TYR A 228 10.62 -8.96 16.59
N GLU A 229 11.46 -9.52 15.72
CA GLU A 229 12.17 -10.76 15.96
C GLU A 229 13.62 -10.46 16.32
N SER A 230 14.18 -11.17 17.30
CA SER A 230 15.61 -11.07 17.59
C SER A 230 16.39 -11.93 16.61
N MET A 231 17.44 -11.36 16.01
CA MET A 231 18.41 -12.09 15.19
C MET A 231 19.38 -12.84 16.11
N ASP A 232 18.89 -13.95 16.65
CA ASP A 232 19.65 -14.78 17.57
C ASP A 232 20.73 -15.60 16.84
N THR A 233 21.81 -15.93 17.57
CA THR A 233 22.92 -16.73 17.04
C THR A 233 22.56 -18.21 16.85
N SER A 234 21.51 -18.71 17.49
CA SER A 234 21.02 -20.08 17.32
C SER A 234 20.21 -20.26 16.02
N GLY A 235 19.86 -19.18 15.34
CA GLY A 235 19.15 -19.17 14.08
C GLY A 235 17.64 -19.40 14.19
N ALA A 236 17.05 -19.32 15.39
CA ALA A 236 15.63 -19.57 15.62
C ALA A 236 14.74 -18.56 14.87
N TRP A 237 15.23 -17.33 14.65
CA TRP A 237 14.57 -16.30 13.86
C TRP A 237 14.14 -16.77 12.46
N ARG A 238 14.87 -17.69 11.83
CA ARG A 238 14.53 -18.24 10.50
C ARG A 238 13.18 -18.93 10.50
N TYR A 239 12.89 -19.70 11.55
CA TYR A 239 11.60 -20.36 11.72
C TYR A 239 10.47 -19.37 12.00
N SER A 240 10.75 -18.29 12.75
CA SER A 240 9.74 -17.26 13.00
C SER A 240 9.37 -16.51 11.72
N ILE A 241 10.38 -16.05 10.97
CA ILE A 241 10.17 -15.39 9.68
C ILE A 241 9.42 -16.31 8.71
N ALA A 242 9.80 -17.59 8.61
CA ALA A 242 9.11 -18.53 7.73
C ALA A 242 7.62 -18.71 8.08
N ARG A 243 7.24 -18.68 9.36
CA ARG A 243 5.83 -18.72 9.79
C ARG A 243 5.08 -17.45 9.38
N GLU A 244 5.68 -16.28 9.57
CA GLU A 244 5.08 -15.01 9.15
C GLU A 244 4.90 -14.97 7.63
N MET A 245 5.90 -15.41 6.87
CA MET A 245 5.81 -15.52 5.41
C MET A 245 4.65 -16.42 4.96
N LYS A 246 4.45 -17.58 5.61
CA LYS A 246 3.28 -18.44 5.35
C LYS A 246 1.96 -17.73 5.63
N SER A 247 1.87 -17.01 6.75
CA SER A 247 0.69 -16.21 7.10
C SER A 247 0.41 -15.09 6.10
N SER A 248 1.45 -14.59 5.43
CA SER A 248 1.37 -13.63 4.33
C SER A 248 1.13 -14.25 2.96
N GLY A 249 0.98 -15.58 2.86
CA GLY A 249 0.62 -16.29 1.63
C GLY A 249 1.80 -16.83 0.82
N TYR A 250 3.00 -16.90 1.38
CA TYR A 250 4.15 -17.55 0.73
C TYR A 250 4.09 -19.06 0.91
N ASP A 251 4.42 -19.79 -0.15
CA ASP A 251 4.61 -21.24 -0.11
C ASP A 251 6.03 -21.58 0.36
N VAL A 252 6.22 -21.55 1.69
CA VAL A 252 7.52 -21.84 2.31
C VAL A 252 7.62 -23.31 2.74
N ASP A 253 8.64 -24.01 2.25
CA ASP A 253 8.95 -25.35 2.74
C ASP A 253 9.76 -25.28 4.04
N MET A 254 9.13 -25.63 5.17
CA MET A 254 9.76 -25.59 6.49
C MET A 254 10.93 -26.58 6.62
N ASN A 255 10.99 -27.61 5.78
CA ASN A 255 12.08 -28.58 5.80
C ASN A 255 13.39 -28.01 5.23
N LYS A 256 13.32 -26.90 4.47
CA LYS A 256 14.49 -26.22 3.92
C LYS A 256 15.17 -25.26 4.91
N ILE A 257 14.60 -25.07 6.11
CA ILE A 257 15.11 -24.11 7.10
C ILE A 257 16.34 -24.66 7.84
N GLY A 258 16.36 -25.96 8.14
CA GLY A 258 17.43 -26.67 8.83
C GLY A 258 18.73 -26.78 8.05
#